data_AF-A0A1J8Q4Z7-F1
#
_entry.id   AF-A0A1J8Q4Z7-F1
#
_cell.length_a   1.000
_cell.length_b   1.000
_cell.length_c   1.000
_cell.angle_alpha   90.00
_cell.angle_beta   90.00
_cell.angle_gamma   90.00
#
_symmetry.space_group_name_H-M   'P 1'
#
loop_
_entity.id
_entity.type
_entity.pdbx_description
1 polymer ?
#
loop_
_entity_poly.entity_id
_entity_poly.type
_entity_poly.pdbx_seq_one_letter_code
_entity_poly.pdbx_strand_id
1 'polypeptide(L)'
;MVALAAPPSRLYCKKMDWSWGQAKPTVNEQSWTNLSSILWVEQPVGTGFSQGTPNIQNEDDLAVQLIGFMQQFLDVFAELKGKKLYLTGESYAGAYVPYVANHIYENPTLLDLSLQGIWIGDPLISWYVVQEQIPALDFVKKYAGLFSFNQTYMNYLEKTAAQCNYTGYVDKYVKYPPTGLLPLPGDSVDPSDSCDIWDNIYDNALIVNPAFNIYRIWDTVGQMNF
;
A
#
# COMPACT_ATOMS: atom_id res chain seq x y z
N MET A 1 -9.76 2.53 -1.29
CA MET A 1 -10.11 1.60 -0.19
C MET A 1 -11.22 0.68 -0.66
N VAL A 2 -11.18 -0.59 -0.28
CA VAL A 2 -12.19 -1.59 -0.59
C VAL A 2 -12.88 -2.02 0.72
N ALA A 3 -14.20 -1.90 0.77
CA ALA A 3 -15.00 -2.39 1.91
C ALA A 3 -15.73 -3.68 1.50
N LEU A 4 -15.55 -4.75 2.27
CA LEU A 4 -16.20 -6.05 2.04
C LEU A 4 -17.39 -6.22 2.98
N ALA A 5 -18.58 -6.41 2.43
CA ALA A 5 -19.77 -6.85 3.15
C ALA A 5 -20.14 -8.29 2.76
N ALA A 6 -20.44 -9.15 3.75
CA ALA A 6 -20.90 -10.53 3.52
C ALA A 6 -22.33 -10.72 4.07
N PRO A 7 -23.21 -11.58 3.48
CA PRO A 7 -23.11 -12.39 2.24
C PRO A 7 -24.02 -11.81 1.11
N PRO A 8 -24.14 -12.43 -0.09
CA PRO A 8 -24.47 -11.70 -1.31
C PRO A 8 -25.96 -11.31 -1.39
N SER A 9 -26.22 -10.01 -1.32
CA SER A 9 -27.46 -9.42 -1.84
C SER A 9 -27.12 -8.53 -3.03
N ARG A 10 -27.18 -9.13 -4.24
CA ARG A 10 -27.44 -8.51 -5.55
C ARG A 10 -26.88 -7.09 -5.82
N LEU A 11 -25.64 -6.79 -5.46
CA LEU A 11 -24.90 -5.70 -6.10
C LEU A 11 -24.14 -6.27 -7.30
N TYR A 12 -24.77 -6.18 -8.48
CA TYR A 12 -24.23 -6.67 -9.75
C TYR A 12 -23.10 -5.77 -10.27
N CYS A 13 -21.93 -5.79 -9.64
CA CYS A 13 -20.72 -5.33 -10.30
C CYS A 13 -20.14 -6.52 -11.09
N LYS A 14 -20.17 -6.45 -12.42
CA LYS A 14 -19.67 -7.53 -13.28
C LYS A 14 -18.17 -7.74 -12.97
N LYS A 15 -17.78 -9.01 -12.76
CA LYS A 15 -16.38 -9.43 -12.58
C LYS A 15 -15.60 -9.01 -13.82
N MET A 16 -14.78 -7.97 -13.72
CA MET A 16 -14.11 -7.41 -14.88
C MET A 16 -12.62 -7.20 -14.56
N ASP A 17 -11.79 -7.53 -15.53
CA ASP A 17 -10.39 -7.14 -15.63
C ASP A 17 -10.24 -6.34 -16.92
N TRP A 18 -9.49 -5.25 -16.86
CA TRP A 18 -9.21 -4.41 -18.01
C TRP A 18 -7.75 -3.98 -17.97
N SER A 19 -6.90 -4.80 -18.57
CA SER A 19 -5.48 -4.51 -18.68
C SER A 19 -5.21 -3.49 -19.78
N TRP A 20 -4.03 -2.85 -19.71
CA TRP A 20 -3.56 -1.98 -20.79
C TRP A 20 -3.56 -2.73 -22.14
N GLY A 21 -3.75 -1.99 -23.23
CA GLY A 21 -3.85 -2.57 -24.58
C GLY A 21 -5.15 -3.31 -24.89
N GLN A 22 -6.00 -3.62 -23.92
CA GLN A 22 -7.28 -4.29 -24.18
C GLN A 22 -8.35 -3.30 -24.68
N ALA A 23 -9.04 -3.65 -25.77
CA ALA A 23 -10.12 -2.82 -26.32
C ALA A 23 -11.41 -2.83 -25.48
N LYS A 24 -11.60 -3.84 -24.62
CA LYS A 24 -12.77 -4.00 -23.75
C LYS A 24 -12.41 -4.81 -22.51
N PRO A 25 -13.13 -4.63 -21.39
CA PRO A 25 -12.96 -5.46 -20.21
C PRO A 25 -13.30 -6.93 -20.49
N THR A 26 -12.57 -7.84 -19.84
CA THR A 26 -12.79 -9.28 -19.85
C THR A 26 -13.23 -9.78 -18.48
N VAL A 27 -13.78 -10.99 -18.39
CA VAL A 27 -14.24 -11.53 -17.10
C VAL A 27 -13.07 -11.95 -16.22
N ASN A 28 -13.05 -11.51 -14.97
CA ASN A 28 -12.11 -12.00 -13.96
C ASN A 28 -12.73 -13.16 -13.16
N GLU A 29 -12.34 -14.39 -13.47
CA GLU A 29 -12.82 -15.58 -12.76
C GLU A 29 -12.33 -15.67 -11.30
N GLN A 30 -11.25 -14.97 -10.96
CA GLN A 30 -10.64 -14.92 -9.63
C GLN A 30 -11.13 -13.72 -8.79
N SER A 31 -12.15 -12.99 -9.26
CA SER A 31 -12.67 -11.80 -8.58
C SER A 31 -13.10 -12.09 -7.13
N TRP A 32 -12.71 -11.22 -6.20
CA TRP A 32 -13.16 -11.30 -4.80
C TRP A 32 -14.68 -11.16 -4.63
N THR A 33 -15.37 -10.61 -5.65
CA THR A 33 -16.84 -10.57 -5.67
C THR A 33 -17.48 -11.96 -5.71
N ASN A 34 -16.71 -13.01 -5.96
CA ASN A 34 -17.15 -14.40 -5.85
C ASN A 34 -17.57 -14.77 -4.42
N LEU A 35 -16.97 -14.15 -3.41
CA LEU A 35 -17.14 -14.53 -2.00
C LEU A 35 -17.65 -13.36 -1.13
N SER A 36 -17.79 -12.17 -1.70
CA SER A 36 -18.10 -10.94 -0.95
C SER A 36 -18.83 -9.91 -1.81
N SER A 37 -19.59 -9.03 -1.16
CA SER A 37 -20.01 -7.76 -1.75
C SER A 37 -18.89 -6.75 -1.54
N ILE A 38 -18.47 -6.09 -2.61
CA ILE A 38 -17.31 -5.21 -2.60
C ILE A 38 -17.74 -3.80 -2.95
N LEU A 39 -17.31 -2.84 -2.14
CA LEU A 39 -17.46 -1.43 -2.38
C LEU A 39 -16.07 -0.83 -2.64
N TRP A 40 -15.83 -0.38 -3.87
CA TRP A 40 -14.65 0.39 -4.25
C TRP A 40 -14.96 1.87 -4.10
N VAL A 41 -14.18 2.57 -3.30
CA VAL A 41 -14.37 4.00 -3.04
C VAL A 41 -13.17 4.76 -3.57
N GLU A 42 -13.43 5.70 -4.48
CA GLU A 42 -12.45 6.71 -4.88
C GLU A 42 -12.41 7.80 -3.82
N GLN A 43 -11.25 7.94 -3.20
CA GLN A 43 -11.02 8.83 -2.07
C GLN A 43 -9.51 9.16 -2.00
N PRO A 44 -9.12 10.32 -1.46
CA PRO A 44 -9.98 11.41 -0.96
C PRO A 44 -10.64 12.25 -2.08
N VAL A 45 -11.31 13.35 -1.72
CA VAL A 45 -11.78 14.34 -2.70
C VAL A 45 -10.61 14.78 -3.59
N GLY A 46 -10.81 14.76 -4.91
CA GLY A 46 -9.80 14.98 -5.94
C GLY A 46 -9.33 13.70 -6.64
N THR A 47 -9.61 12.52 -6.10
CA THR A 47 -9.26 11.23 -6.73
C THR A 47 -10.33 10.79 -7.73
N GLY A 48 -9.95 10.62 -9.00
CA GLY A 48 -10.83 10.04 -10.03
C GLY A 48 -12.11 10.85 -10.23
N PHE A 49 -13.27 10.22 -10.02
CA PHE A 49 -14.58 10.85 -10.12
C PHE A 49 -15.04 11.54 -8.83
N SER A 50 -14.28 11.46 -7.73
CA SER A 50 -14.57 12.18 -6.50
C SER A 50 -14.23 13.67 -6.64
N GLN A 51 -15.14 14.44 -7.23
CA GLN A 51 -14.97 15.87 -7.50
C GLN A 51 -15.28 16.74 -6.27
N GLY A 52 -14.58 17.86 -6.12
CA GLY A 52 -14.77 18.80 -5.03
C GLY A 52 -13.51 19.62 -4.74
N THR A 53 -13.52 20.37 -3.63
CA THR A 53 -12.32 21.05 -3.12
C THR A 53 -11.66 20.16 -2.06
N PRO A 54 -10.46 19.61 -2.29
CA PRO A 54 -9.72 18.86 -1.27
C PRO A 54 -9.45 19.76 -0.06
N ASN A 55 -9.86 19.31 1.13
CA ASN A 55 -9.77 20.09 2.37
C ASN A 55 -9.27 19.29 3.58
N ILE A 56 -8.99 18.00 3.42
CA ILE A 56 -8.38 17.17 4.47
C ILE A 56 -6.91 17.52 4.64
N GLN A 57 -6.37 17.41 5.86
CA GLN A 57 -4.96 17.64 6.15
C GLN A 57 -4.19 16.36 6.47
N ASN A 58 -4.88 15.28 6.85
CA ASN A 58 -4.28 14.02 7.28
C ASN A 58 -5.29 12.85 7.17
N GLU A 59 -4.86 11.67 7.61
CA GLU A 59 -5.65 10.44 7.57
C GLU A 59 -6.82 10.40 8.56
N ASP A 60 -6.79 11.20 9.64
CA ASP A 60 -7.93 11.36 10.56
C ASP A 60 -9.08 12.09 9.86
N ASP A 61 -8.80 13.20 9.18
CA ASP A 61 -9.79 13.94 8.38
C ASP A 61 -10.37 13.06 7.26
N LEU A 62 -9.50 12.25 6.62
CA LEU A 62 -9.89 11.27 5.61
C LEU A 62 -10.85 10.23 6.19
N ALA A 63 -10.56 9.69 7.38
CA ALA A 63 -11.42 8.73 8.05
C ALA A 63 -12.81 9.33 8.33
N VAL A 64 -12.88 10.57 8.81
CA VAL A 64 -14.15 11.28 9.04
C VAL A 64 -14.95 11.40 7.74
N GLN A 65 -14.33 11.87 6.65
CA GLN A 65 -15.04 12.04 5.37
C GLN A 65 -15.51 10.71 4.79
N LEU A 66 -14.65 9.69 4.84
CA LEU A 66 -14.96 8.37 4.29
C LEU A 66 -16.09 7.70 5.04
N ILE A 67 -16.12 7.82 6.37
CA ILE A 67 -17.24 7.28 7.15
C ILE A 67 -18.51 8.09 6.94
N GLY A 68 -18.43 9.42 6.79
CA GLY A 68 -19.58 10.24 6.39
C GLY A 68 -20.16 9.83 5.02
N PHE A 69 -19.31 9.43 4.07
CA PHE A 69 -19.74 8.80 2.83
C PHE A 69 -20.42 7.44 3.09
N MET A 70 -19.83 6.58 3.92
CA MET A 70 -20.38 5.26 4.22
C MET A 70 -21.74 5.33 4.93
N GLN A 71 -21.97 6.32 5.79
CA GLN A 71 -23.28 6.58 6.40
C GLN A 71 -24.35 6.88 5.33
N GLN A 72 -24.06 7.81 4.42
CA GLN A 72 -24.97 8.15 3.31
C GLN A 72 -25.17 6.97 2.36
N PHE A 73 -24.11 6.19 2.10
CA PHE A 73 -24.19 4.96 1.33
C PHE A 73 -25.17 3.96 1.97
N LEU A 74 -25.11 3.77 3.30
CA LEU A 74 -26.04 2.88 4.01
C LEU A 74 -27.47 3.44 4.05
N ASP A 75 -27.68 4.75 3.95
CA ASP A 75 -29.03 5.30 3.81
C ASP A 75 -29.67 4.98 2.46
N VAL A 76 -28.86 4.87 1.41
CA VAL A 76 -29.30 4.41 0.08
C VAL A 76 -29.44 2.88 0.04
N PHE A 77 -28.48 2.15 0.61
CA PHE A 77 -28.42 0.68 0.61
C PHE A 77 -28.70 0.12 2.01
N ALA A 78 -29.89 0.43 2.54
CA ALA A 78 -30.27 0.08 3.91
C ALA A 78 -30.25 -1.42 4.20
N GLU A 79 -30.36 -2.28 3.19
CA GLU A 79 -30.23 -3.74 3.31
C GLU A 79 -28.83 -4.21 3.75
N LEU A 80 -27.82 -3.34 3.64
CA LEU A 80 -26.45 -3.61 4.08
C LEU A 80 -26.22 -3.23 5.55
N LYS A 81 -27.17 -2.57 6.21
CA LYS A 81 -27.08 -2.26 7.65
C LYS A 81 -26.94 -3.55 8.49
N GLY A 82 -26.12 -3.49 9.53
CA GLY A 82 -25.79 -4.63 10.41
C GLY A 82 -24.90 -5.72 9.79
N LYS A 83 -24.43 -5.56 8.54
CA LYS A 83 -23.53 -6.55 7.92
C LYS A 83 -22.13 -6.48 8.50
N LYS A 84 -21.37 -7.56 8.31
CA LYS A 84 -19.93 -7.60 8.61
C LYS A 84 -19.18 -6.69 7.64
N LEU A 85 -18.21 -5.94 8.14
CA LEU A 85 -17.33 -5.07 7.37
C LEU A 85 -15.89 -5.52 7.52
N TYR A 86 -15.19 -5.63 6.40
CA TYR A 86 -13.73 -5.71 6.37
C TYR A 86 -13.19 -4.53 5.55
N LEU A 87 -12.19 -3.84 6.08
CA LEU A 87 -11.53 -2.73 5.39
C LEU A 87 -10.26 -3.25 4.73
N THR A 88 -10.13 -2.99 3.44
CA THR A 88 -8.96 -3.43 2.69
C THR A 88 -8.39 -2.34 1.77
N GLY A 89 -7.12 -2.48 1.45
CA GLY A 89 -6.40 -1.53 0.59
C GLY A 89 -5.00 -2.00 0.24
N GLU A 90 -4.29 -1.20 -0.56
CA GLU A 90 -2.94 -1.48 -1.01
C GLU A 90 -2.08 -0.22 -0.93
N SER A 91 -0.75 -0.39 -0.82
CA SER A 91 0.22 0.71 -0.87
C SER A 91 -0.04 1.76 0.22
N TYR A 92 -0.27 3.02 -0.12
CA TYR A 92 -0.56 4.09 0.84
C TYR A 92 -1.86 3.85 1.66
N ALA A 93 -2.70 2.90 1.25
CA ALA A 93 -3.80 2.46 2.11
C ALA A 93 -3.33 1.77 3.41
N GLY A 94 -2.04 1.47 3.55
CA GLY A 94 -1.40 1.16 4.83
C GLY A 94 -1.52 2.28 5.86
N ALA A 95 -1.59 3.54 5.42
CA ALA A 95 -1.97 4.67 6.24
C ALA A 95 -3.50 4.80 6.36
N TYR A 96 -4.25 4.73 5.25
CA TYR A 96 -5.71 4.96 5.30
C TYR A 96 -6.48 3.94 6.14
N VAL A 97 -6.24 2.64 5.92
CA VAL A 97 -7.08 1.57 6.48
C VAL A 97 -7.03 1.54 8.01
N PRO A 98 -5.85 1.63 8.68
CA PRO A 98 -5.79 1.69 10.14
C PRO A 98 -6.48 2.92 10.74
N TYR A 99 -6.35 4.10 10.13
CA TYR A 99 -7.00 5.32 10.63
C TYR A 99 -8.53 5.22 10.51
N VAL A 100 -9.04 4.70 9.39
CA VAL A 100 -10.48 4.45 9.20
C VAL A 100 -10.98 3.40 10.21
N ALA A 101 -10.23 2.32 10.40
CA ALA A 101 -10.56 1.29 11.38
C ALA A 101 -10.59 1.85 12.81
N ASN A 102 -9.62 2.68 13.17
CA ASN A 102 -9.55 3.34 14.48
C ASN A 102 -10.74 4.28 14.69
N HIS A 103 -11.09 5.07 13.67
CA HIS A 103 -12.24 5.98 13.75
C HIS A 103 -13.56 5.22 13.99
N ILE A 104 -13.77 4.07 13.34
CA ILE A 104 -14.93 3.20 13.61
C ILE A 104 -14.85 2.61 15.03
N TYR A 105 -13.67 2.16 15.45
CA TYR A 105 -13.46 1.55 16.77
C TYR A 105 -13.78 2.51 17.92
N GLU A 106 -13.32 3.77 17.81
CA GLU A 106 -13.58 4.83 18.78
C GLU A 106 -15.04 5.32 18.74
N ASN A 107 -15.75 5.10 17.63
CA ASN A 107 -17.12 5.56 17.41
C ASN A 107 -18.05 4.40 17.00
N PRO A 108 -18.31 3.42 17.89
CA PRO A 108 -18.94 2.15 17.52
C PRO A 108 -20.40 2.26 17.02
N THR A 109 -21.08 3.39 17.28
CA THR A 109 -22.45 3.64 16.81
C THR A 109 -22.51 4.45 15.52
N LEU A 110 -21.37 4.89 15.00
CA LEU A 110 -21.32 5.86 13.91
C LEU A 110 -21.58 5.20 12.56
N LEU A 111 -21.28 3.91 12.43
CA LEU A 111 -21.51 3.13 11.22
C LEU A 111 -22.32 1.88 11.56
N ASP A 112 -23.47 1.69 10.92
CA ASP A 112 -24.31 0.49 11.10
C ASP A 112 -23.75 -0.71 10.30
N LEU A 113 -22.49 -1.02 10.57
CA LEU A 113 -21.74 -2.15 10.06
C LEU A 113 -20.81 -2.65 11.17
N SER A 114 -20.63 -3.96 11.24
CA SER A 114 -19.77 -4.58 12.25
C SER A 114 -18.37 -4.80 11.69
N LEU A 115 -17.40 -3.94 12.04
CA LEU A 115 -15.99 -4.11 11.67
C LEU A 115 -15.44 -5.41 12.24
N GLN A 116 -14.98 -6.31 11.36
CA GLN A 116 -14.44 -7.63 11.73
C GLN A 116 -12.92 -7.72 11.59
N GLY A 117 -12.32 -6.87 10.76
CA GLY A 117 -10.88 -6.89 10.54
C GLY A 117 -10.46 -6.03 9.36
N ILE A 118 -9.14 -5.97 9.18
CA ILE A 118 -8.48 -5.25 8.10
C ILE A 118 -7.56 -6.20 7.34
N TRP A 119 -7.33 -5.91 6.05
CA TRP A 119 -6.31 -6.58 5.26
C TRP A 119 -5.69 -5.59 4.28
N ILE A 120 -4.36 -5.47 4.30
CA ILE A 120 -3.65 -4.47 3.52
C ILE A 120 -2.55 -5.17 2.72
N GLY A 121 -2.55 -5.00 1.41
CA GLY A 121 -1.52 -5.49 0.50
C GLY A 121 -0.36 -4.50 0.38
N ASP A 122 0.87 -5.02 0.39
CA ASP A 122 2.12 -4.28 0.17
C ASP A 122 2.10 -2.84 0.74
N PRO A 123 1.88 -2.68 2.06
CA PRO A 123 1.37 -1.44 2.61
C PRO A 123 2.49 -0.50 3.04
N LEU A 124 2.29 0.82 2.95
CA LEU A 124 3.10 1.81 3.67
C LEU A 124 2.60 1.89 5.12
N ILE A 125 3.39 1.42 6.08
CA ILE A 125 3.02 1.28 7.50
C ILE A 125 4.05 1.89 8.47
N SER A 126 5.12 2.48 7.92
CA SER A 126 6.20 3.09 8.67
C SER A 126 6.85 4.18 7.82
N TRP A 127 7.73 4.96 8.45
CA TRP A 127 8.51 6.01 7.81
C TRP A 127 9.41 5.49 6.68
N TYR A 128 9.63 6.32 5.66
CA TYR A 128 10.44 5.99 4.48
C TYR A 128 11.83 5.47 4.86
N VAL A 129 12.52 6.14 5.79
CA VAL A 129 13.85 5.69 6.22
C VAL A 129 13.85 4.27 6.78
N VAL A 130 12.81 3.88 7.52
CA VAL A 130 12.69 2.57 8.16
C VAL A 130 12.20 1.50 7.19
N GLN A 131 11.21 1.84 6.36
CA GLN A 131 10.51 0.86 5.54
C GLN A 131 11.12 0.67 4.15
N GLU A 132 11.73 1.71 3.58
CA GLU A 132 12.27 1.68 2.22
C GLU A 132 13.79 1.65 2.24
N GLN A 133 14.42 2.62 2.91
CA GLN A 133 15.86 2.86 2.80
C GLN A 133 16.70 1.81 3.52
N ILE A 134 16.35 1.52 4.77
CA ILE A 134 17.03 0.51 5.59
C ILE A 134 17.08 -0.89 4.92
N PRO A 135 15.96 -1.46 4.44
CA PRO A 135 15.98 -2.80 3.84
C PRO A 135 16.50 -2.83 2.39
N ALA A 136 16.68 -1.69 1.72
CA ALA A 136 17.00 -1.62 0.29
C ALA A 136 18.24 -2.42 -0.11
N LEU A 137 19.34 -2.30 0.66
CA LEU A 137 20.57 -3.04 0.38
C LEU A 137 20.38 -4.56 0.50
N ASP A 138 19.70 -5.00 1.56
CA ASP A 138 19.46 -6.43 1.79
C ASP A 138 18.52 -7.00 0.72
N PHE A 139 17.55 -6.20 0.26
CA PHE A 139 16.71 -6.54 -0.87
C PHE A 139 17.53 -6.75 -2.16
N VAL A 140 18.41 -5.81 -2.51
CA VAL A 140 19.29 -5.97 -3.68
C VAL A 140 20.20 -7.18 -3.55
N LYS A 141 20.79 -7.42 -2.37
CA LYS A 141 21.62 -8.61 -2.11
C LYS A 141 20.85 -9.91 -2.30
N LYS A 142 19.62 -9.98 -1.79
CA LYS A 142 18.74 -11.15 -1.95
C LYS A 142 18.43 -11.43 -3.42
N TYR A 143 18.26 -10.38 -4.22
CA TYR A 143 17.94 -10.47 -5.65
C TYR A 143 19.15 -10.08 -6.53
N ALA A 144 20.38 -10.36 -6.09
CA ALA A 144 21.59 -9.90 -6.78
C ALA A 144 21.68 -10.36 -8.23
N GLY A 145 21.20 -11.56 -8.54
CA GLY A 145 21.15 -12.07 -9.92
C GLY A 145 20.20 -11.30 -10.85
N LEU A 146 19.20 -10.62 -10.29
CA LEU A 146 18.26 -9.78 -11.03
C LEU A 146 18.79 -8.38 -11.23
N PHE A 147 19.32 -7.76 -10.16
CA PHE A 147 19.91 -6.43 -10.25
C PHE A 147 21.22 -6.42 -11.04
N SER A 148 22.00 -7.50 -10.98
CA SER A 148 23.25 -7.69 -11.73
C SER A 148 24.25 -6.53 -11.60
N PHE A 149 24.24 -5.84 -10.45
CA PHE A 149 25.17 -4.77 -10.16
C PHE A 149 26.60 -5.30 -10.04
N ASN A 150 27.56 -4.53 -10.57
CA ASN A 150 28.96 -4.90 -10.45
C ASN A 150 29.47 -4.74 -9.01
N GLN A 151 30.60 -5.38 -8.69
CA GLN A 151 31.16 -5.36 -7.34
C GLN A 151 31.49 -3.95 -6.84
N THR A 152 31.96 -3.06 -7.72
CA THR A 152 32.26 -1.67 -7.35
C THR A 152 31.02 -0.95 -6.85
N TYR A 153 29.88 -1.15 -7.52
CA TYR A 153 28.61 -0.55 -7.13
C TYR A 153 28.03 -1.18 -5.87
N MET A 154 28.12 -2.51 -5.74
CA MET A 154 27.74 -3.19 -4.49
C MET A 154 28.55 -2.67 -3.29
N ASN A 155 29.87 -2.48 -3.45
CA ASN A 155 30.71 -1.91 -2.39
C ASN A 155 30.33 -0.46 -2.06
N TYR A 156 29.90 0.32 -3.05
CA TYR A 156 29.37 1.68 -2.83
C TYR A 156 28.11 1.63 -1.97
N LEU A 157 27.11 0.81 -2.33
CA LEU A 157 25.87 0.68 -1.56
C LEU A 157 26.12 0.20 -0.13
N GLU A 158 27.03 -0.77 0.07
CA GLU A 158 27.42 -1.24 1.40
C GLU A 158 28.07 -0.15 2.25
N LYS A 159 28.95 0.66 1.65
CA LYS A 159 29.58 1.79 2.33
C LYS A 159 28.56 2.84 2.73
N THR A 160 27.63 3.18 1.83
CA THR A 160 26.56 4.15 2.10
C THR A 160 25.66 3.65 3.23
N ALA A 161 25.21 2.40 3.18
CA ALA A 161 24.39 1.80 4.24
C ALA A 161 25.08 1.82 5.61
N ALA A 162 26.39 1.57 5.65
CA ALA A 162 27.16 1.63 6.88
C ALA A 162 27.28 3.08 7.41
N GLN A 163 27.51 4.05 6.53
CA GLN A 163 27.58 5.47 6.90
C GLN A 163 26.25 6.00 7.43
N CYS A 164 25.13 5.48 6.92
CA CYS A 164 23.78 5.87 7.30
C CYS A 164 23.21 5.07 8.48
N ASN A 165 24.01 4.21 9.13
CA ASN A 165 23.59 3.32 10.22
C ASN A 165 22.45 2.34 9.84
N TYR A 166 22.33 1.98 8.57
CA TYR A 166 21.32 1.02 8.09
C TYR A 166 21.82 -0.43 8.19
N THR A 167 23.13 -0.64 8.08
CA THR A 167 23.73 -1.99 8.12
C THR A 167 23.39 -2.73 9.42
N GLY A 168 22.76 -3.90 9.29
CA GLY A 168 22.36 -4.75 10.42
C GLY A 168 21.18 -4.23 11.23
N TYR A 169 20.50 -3.17 10.77
CA TYR A 169 19.35 -2.59 11.46
C TYR A 169 18.22 -3.60 11.65
N VAL A 170 17.83 -4.31 10.57
CA VAL A 170 16.72 -5.26 10.57
C VAL A 170 16.98 -6.37 11.59
N ASP A 171 18.16 -7.01 11.52
CA ASP A 171 18.57 -8.06 12.45
C ASP A 171 18.63 -7.60 13.91
N LYS A 172 18.91 -6.31 14.14
CA LYS A 172 19.02 -5.75 15.48
C LYS A 172 17.66 -5.41 16.09
N TYR A 173 16.81 -4.72 15.34
CA TYR A 173 15.60 -4.08 15.89
C TYR A 173 14.29 -4.75 15.46
N VAL A 174 14.24 -5.42 14.30
CA VAL A 174 13.01 -6.03 13.78
C VAL A 174 12.89 -7.46 14.33
N LYS A 175 12.67 -7.56 15.65
CA LYS A 175 12.52 -8.83 16.37
C LYS A 175 11.12 -8.97 16.97
N TYR A 176 10.61 -10.20 16.98
CA TYR A 176 9.38 -10.57 17.67
C TYR A 176 9.69 -11.28 19.01
N PRO A 177 8.96 -10.97 20.10
CA PRO A 177 7.98 -9.89 20.22
C PRO A 177 8.64 -8.50 20.17
N PRO A 178 7.93 -7.48 19.63
CA PRO A 178 8.48 -6.13 19.55
C PRO A 178 8.71 -5.55 20.95
N THR A 179 9.84 -4.88 21.14
CA THR A 179 10.22 -4.25 22.42
C THR A 179 9.81 -2.78 22.53
N GLY A 180 9.34 -2.19 21.42
CA GLY A 180 8.93 -0.79 21.32
C GLY A 180 8.82 -0.35 19.87
N LEU A 181 8.77 0.97 19.65
CA LEU A 181 8.89 1.56 18.33
C LEU A 181 10.28 1.31 17.75
N LEU A 182 10.36 1.13 16.44
CA LEU A 182 11.61 1.00 15.72
C LEU A 182 12.39 2.33 15.82
N PRO A 183 13.64 2.35 16.33
CA PRO A 183 14.38 3.58 16.51
C PRO A 183 14.83 4.16 15.17
N LEU A 184 14.74 5.46 14.97
CA LEU A 184 15.28 6.08 13.76
C LEU A 184 16.82 5.97 13.75
N PRO A 185 17.45 5.75 12.58
CA PRO A 185 18.91 5.74 12.44
C PRO A 185 19.55 7.13 12.61
N GLY A 186 18.74 8.19 12.62
CA GLY A 186 19.10 9.58 12.89
C GLY A 186 17.86 10.37 13.39
N ASP A 187 17.84 11.69 13.21
CA ASP A 187 16.77 12.56 13.73
C ASP A 187 15.62 12.82 12.74
N SER A 188 15.60 12.13 11.59
CA SER A 188 14.65 12.33 10.50
C SER A 188 13.92 11.03 10.14
N VAL A 189 12.65 11.17 9.72
CA VAL A 189 11.82 10.09 9.16
C VAL A 189 12.06 9.88 7.67
N ASP A 190 12.67 10.87 7.02
CA ASP A 190 13.09 10.87 5.63
C ASP A 190 14.62 10.73 5.52
N PRO A 191 15.12 10.07 4.46
CA PRO A 191 16.55 10.01 4.21
C PRO A 191 17.11 11.40 3.87
N SER A 192 18.36 11.67 4.27
CA SER A 192 19.14 12.75 3.65
C SER A 192 19.56 12.33 2.23
N ASP A 193 19.89 13.29 1.36
CA ASP A 193 20.42 13.02 0.01
C ASP A 193 21.59 12.01 0.00
N SER A 194 22.49 12.06 0.99
CA SER A 194 23.62 11.12 1.09
C SER A 194 23.24 9.70 1.55
N CYS A 195 22.01 9.51 2.01
CA CYS A 195 21.47 8.28 2.57
C CYS A 195 20.22 7.79 1.85
N ASP A 196 19.96 8.32 0.66
CA ASP A 196 18.93 7.83 -0.25
C ASP A 196 19.48 6.67 -1.07
N ILE A 197 19.52 5.51 -0.45
CA ILE A 197 20.06 4.29 -1.06
C ILE A 197 19.09 3.72 -2.09
N TRP A 198 17.78 3.88 -1.87
CA TRP A 198 16.78 3.36 -2.79
C TRP A 198 16.81 4.06 -4.14
N ASP A 199 16.87 5.40 -4.20
CA ASP A 199 16.93 6.11 -5.48
C ASP A 199 18.19 5.75 -6.26
N ASN A 200 19.33 5.64 -5.57
CA ASN A 200 20.57 5.14 -6.17
C ASN A 200 20.38 3.73 -6.76
N ILE A 201 19.72 2.82 -6.05
CA ILE A 201 19.42 1.48 -6.56
C ILE A 201 18.49 1.54 -7.77
N TYR A 202 17.42 2.32 -7.69
CA TYR A 202 16.43 2.47 -8.75
C TYR A 202 17.05 2.98 -10.05
N ASP A 203 17.82 4.06 -9.97
CA ASP A 203 18.49 4.66 -11.12
C ASP A 203 19.48 3.69 -11.76
N ASN A 204 20.26 2.97 -10.95
CA ASN A 204 21.21 1.99 -11.48
C ASN A 204 20.50 0.76 -12.06
N ALA A 205 19.39 0.32 -11.46
CA ALA A 205 18.58 -0.76 -11.97
C ALA A 205 18.02 -0.44 -13.37
N LEU A 206 17.59 0.81 -13.61
CA LEU A 206 17.16 1.28 -14.92
C LEU A 206 18.30 1.32 -15.95
N ILE A 207 19.53 1.64 -15.53
CA ILE A 207 20.72 1.59 -16.41
C ILE A 207 21.02 0.15 -16.85
N VAL A 208 20.94 -0.81 -15.92
CA VAL A 208 21.20 -2.22 -16.20
C VAL A 208 20.05 -2.86 -16.99
N ASN A 209 18.81 -2.53 -16.62
CA ASN A 209 17.59 -3.05 -17.22
C ASN A 209 16.60 -1.90 -17.47
N PRO A 210 16.52 -1.38 -18.70
CA PRO A 210 15.58 -0.31 -19.04
C PRO A 210 14.09 -0.68 -18.88
N ALA A 211 13.75 -1.96 -18.71
CA ALA A 211 12.40 -2.43 -18.42
C ALA A 211 12.15 -2.65 -16.91
N PHE A 212 13.10 -2.28 -16.05
CA PHE A 212 12.94 -2.43 -14.61
C PHE A 212 11.69 -1.70 -14.10
N ASN A 213 10.93 -2.40 -13.27
CA ASN A 213 9.69 -1.90 -12.67
C ASN A 213 9.75 -2.13 -11.17
N ILE A 214 9.67 -1.05 -10.38
CA ILE A 214 9.72 -1.13 -8.91
C ILE A 214 8.59 -1.97 -8.32
N TYR A 215 7.43 -2.02 -8.98
CA TYR A 215 6.30 -2.83 -8.57
C TYR A 215 6.41 -4.29 -9.00
N ARG A 216 7.32 -4.60 -9.95
CA ARG A 216 7.52 -5.95 -10.50
C ARG A 216 8.95 -6.11 -11.00
N ILE A 217 9.89 -6.36 -10.08
CA ILE A 217 11.33 -6.35 -10.36
C ILE A 217 11.77 -7.34 -11.46
N TRP A 218 10.98 -8.39 -11.72
CA TRP A 218 11.27 -9.42 -12.72
C TRP A 218 11.04 -8.97 -14.17
N ASP A 219 10.51 -7.76 -14.37
CA ASP A 219 10.27 -7.22 -15.69
C ASP A 219 11.57 -7.07 -16.46
N THR A 220 11.62 -7.69 -17.63
CA THR A 220 12.77 -7.67 -18.53
C THR A 220 12.31 -7.29 -19.93
N VAL A 221 13.25 -6.75 -20.72
CA VAL A 221 13.00 -6.43 -22.12
C VAL A 221 12.57 -7.71 -22.86
N GLY A 222 11.30 -7.78 -23.25
CA GLY A 222 10.68 -8.95 -23.88
C GLY A 222 9.54 -9.61 -23.08
N GLN A 223 9.41 -9.32 -21.78
CA GLN A 223 8.26 -9.71 -20.95
C GLN A 223 7.29 -8.55 -20.69
N MET A 224 7.52 -7.41 -21.32
CA MET A 224 6.56 -6.30 -21.36
C MET A 224 5.34 -6.76 -22.16
N ASN A 225 4.40 -7.44 -21.49
CA ASN A 225 3.03 -7.48 -21.92
C ASN A 225 2.52 -6.06 -21.76
N PHE A 226 2.67 -5.30 -22.84
CA PHE A 226 2.00 -4.03 -23.04
C PHE A 226 0.50 -4.31 -23.12
#